data_AF-A0A371MS36-F1
#
_entry.id   AF-A0A371MS36-F1
#
_cell.length_a   1.000
_cell.length_b   1.000
_cell.length_c   1.000
_cell.angle_alpha   90.00
_cell.angle_beta   90.00
_cell.angle_gamma   90.00
#
_symmetry.space_group_name_H-M   'P 1'
#
loop_
_entity.id
_entity.type
_entity.pdbx_description
1 polymer ?
#
loop_
_entity_poly.entity_id
_entity_poly.type
_entity_poly.pdbx_seq_one_letter_code
_entity_poly.pdbx_strand_id
1 'polypeptide(L)'
;MSTEASDWAHVANANGDVSIQAWCDEHRLLPHLLPFEYRKTTPVEFLEAVVDGLDDIPKTAATFRPTKIDGVEHAPAAGANIMTDMLGTLGSWRVEETTPTRWTNPQYVHLDSLQTMPEKGDRMEIIERCAAYGTLTVGDVAPRLGITKGSLRRWLTRKNVPWSHLRHEGIVRLARTLRTASEWGYSERRHARVLPRAEGTVRSWIQNHARDTDFEPPADPSGEQWFMGGQIR
;
A
#
# COMPACT_ATOMS: atom_id res chain seq x y z
N MET A 1 -9.63 -35.03 -3.48
CA MET A 1 -9.40 -33.57 -3.48
C MET A 1 -8.10 -33.36 -4.21
N SER A 2 -8.20 -32.88 -5.45
CA SER A 2 -7.05 -32.76 -6.35
C SER A 2 -6.15 -31.66 -5.83
N THR A 3 -4.94 -32.04 -5.42
CA THR A 3 -3.81 -31.14 -5.25
C THR A 3 -3.55 -30.46 -6.59
N GLU A 4 -4.11 -29.27 -6.76
CA GLU A 4 -3.43 -28.25 -7.56
C GLU A 4 -2.10 -27.98 -6.84
N ALA A 5 -1.13 -28.87 -7.07
CA ALA A 5 0.26 -28.46 -7.12
C ALA A 5 0.35 -27.46 -8.27
N SER A 6 -0.16 -26.25 -8.02
CA SER A 6 -0.11 -25.12 -8.92
C SER A 6 1.35 -24.99 -9.34
N ASP A 7 1.55 -24.96 -10.65
CA ASP A 7 2.84 -24.98 -11.33
C ASP A 7 3.57 -23.63 -11.09
N TRP A 8 3.91 -23.39 -9.83
CA TRP A 8 4.63 -22.21 -9.34
C TRP A 8 6.11 -22.24 -9.73
N ALA A 9 6.54 -23.22 -10.54
CA ALA A 9 7.91 -23.37 -11.00
C ALA A 9 8.45 -22.12 -11.72
N HIS A 10 7.56 -21.33 -12.34
CA HIS A 10 7.90 -20.10 -13.04
C HIS A 10 8.17 -18.89 -12.12
N VAL A 11 7.76 -18.93 -10.85
CA VAL A 11 7.99 -17.85 -9.84
C VAL A 11 8.78 -18.32 -8.61
N ALA A 12 9.09 -19.60 -8.51
CA ALA A 12 9.93 -20.16 -7.47
C ALA A 12 11.39 -19.70 -7.63
N ASN A 13 12.06 -19.42 -6.51
CA ASN A 13 13.50 -19.18 -6.51
C ASN A 13 14.30 -20.49 -6.74
N ALA A 14 15.64 -20.41 -6.76
CA ALA A 14 16.51 -21.57 -6.98
C ALA A 14 16.31 -22.72 -5.95
N ASN A 15 15.66 -22.47 -4.82
CA ASN A 15 15.36 -23.47 -3.80
C ASN A 15 13.94 -24.03 -3.91
N GLY A 16 13.14 -23.58 -4.87
CA GLY A 16 11.73 -23.96 -5.01
C GLY A 16 10.76 -23.13 -4.16
N ASP A 17 11.25 -22.10 -3.43
CA ASP A 17 10.39 -21.27 -2.59
C ASP A 17 9.80 -20.10 -3.40
N VAL A 18 8.51 -19.85 -3.24
CA VAL A 18 7.82 -18.69 -3.84
C VAL A 18 7.79 -17.56 -2.82
N SER A 19 8.32 -16.38 -3.18
CA SER A 19 8.22 -15.22 -2.30
C SER A 19 6.78 -14.68 -2.25
N ILE A 20 6.36 -14.13 -1.10
CA ILE A 20 5.03 -13.48 -0.95
C ILE A 20 4.83 -12.41 -2.02
N GLN A 21 5.89 -11.67 -2.36
CA GLN A 21 5.85 -10.66 -3.40
C GLN A 21 5.53 -11.28 -4.77
N ALA A 22 6.23 -12.36 -5.15
CA ALA A 22 5.99 -13.04 -6.43
C ALA A 22 4.58 -13.64 -6.51
N TRP A 23 4.11 -14.27 -5.43
CA TRP A 23 2.73 -14.77 -5.33
C TRP A 23 1.69 -13.63 -5.47
N CYS A 24 1.92 -12.50 -4.79
CA CYS A 24 1.06 -11.33 -4.92
C CYS A 24 1.11 -10.74 -6.33
N ASP A 25 2.28 -10.68 -6.98
CA ASP A 25 2.41 -10.12 -8.32
C ASP A 25 1.67 -10.98 -9.36
N GLU A 26 1.74 -12.31 -9.26
CA GLU A 26 0.97 -13.24 -10.11
C GLU A 26 -0.54 -12.98 -9.99
N HIS A 27 -1.05 -12.88 -8.76
CA HIS A 27 -2.46 -12.59 -8.52
C HIS A 27 -2.83 -11.10 -8.65
N ARG A 28 -1.86 -10.24 -8.98
CA ARG A 28 -2.00 -8.78 -9.03
C ARG A 28 -2.59 -8.22 -7.73
N LEU A 29 -2.00 -8.57 -6.60
CA LEU A 29 -2.39 -8.15 -5.24
C LEU A 29 -1.34 -7.20 -4.64
N LEU A 30 -1.74 -6.51 -3.56
CA LEU A 30 -0.89 -5.62 -2.77
C LEU A 30 -0.55 -6.32 -1.44
N PRO A 31 0.68 -6.84 -1.28
CA PRO A 31 1.03 -7.68 -0.13
C PRO A 31 0.83 -6.94 1.19
N HIS A 32 1.15 -5.64 1.26
CA HIS A 32 1.03 -4.86 2.48
C HIS A 32 -0.40 -4.70 2.97
N LEU A 33 -1.43 -4.89 2.13
CA LEU A 33 -2.84 -4.80 2.53
C LEU A 33 -3.51 -6.16 2.78
N LEU A 34 -2.82 -7.27 2.51
CA LEU A 34 -3.37 -8.60 2.76
C LEU A 34 -3.27 -8.99 4.25
N PRO A 35 -4.35 -9.49 4.86
CA PRO A 35 -4.40 -9.82 6.28
C PRO A 35 -3.95 -11.26 6.56
N PHE A 36 -2.72 -11.59 6.15
CA PHE A 36 -2.16 -12.91 6.38
C PHE A 36 -2.10 -13.28 7.87
N GLU A 37 -2.36 -14.55 8.20
CA GLU A 37 -2.51 -15.03 9.58
C GLU A 37 -1.25 -14.86 10.44
N TYR A 38 -0.06 -14.88 9.82
CA TYR A 38 1.20 -14.74 10.56
C TYR A 38 1.46 -13.32 11.08
N ARG A 39 0.65 -12.33 10.68
CA ARG A 39 0.82 -10.94 11.12
C ARG A 39 0.20 -10.75 12.50
N LYS A 40 0.97 -10.11 13.40
CA LYS A 40 0.48 -9.75 14.75
C LYS A 40 -0.70 -8.78 14.74
N THR A 41 -0.74 -7.89 13.74
CA THR A 41 -1.77 -6.86 13.56
C THR A 41 -2.22 -6.91 12.11
N THR A 42 -3.53 -6.88 11.88
CA THR A 42 -4.04 -6.86 10.51
C THR A 42 -3.75 -5.49 9.85
N PRO A 43 -3.58 -5.43 8.52
CA PRO A 43 -3.40 -4.17 7.81
C PRO A 43 -4.47 -3.13 8.11
N VAL A 44 -5.73 -3.58 8.18
CA VAL A 44 -6.86 -2.68 8.43
C VAL A 44 -6.83 -2.11 9.85
N GLU A 45 -6.51 -2.91 10.87
CA GLU A 45 -6.38 -2.42 12.25
C GLU A 45 -5.24 -1.41 12.40
N PHE A 46 -4.09 -1.67 11.76
CA PHE A 46 -2.99 -0.73 11.75
C PHE A 46 -3.37 0.59 11.08
N LEU A 47 -4.00 0.52 9.90
CA LEU A 47 -4.44 1.70 9.17
C LEU A 47 -5.53 2.47 9.91
N GLU A 48 -6.47 1.79 10.58
CA GLU A 48 -7.49 2.42 11.42
C GLU A 48 -6.83 3.20 12.57
N ALA A 49 -5.94 2.56 13.33
CA ALA A 49 -5.22 3.22 14.41
C ALA A 49 -4.46 4.46 13.92
N VAL A 50 -3.79 4.36 12.76
CA VAL A 50 -3.09 5.51 12.16
C VAL A 50 -4.06 6.62 11.74
N VAL A 51 -5.19 6.30 11.08
CA VAL A 51 -6.17 7.29 10.64
C VAL A 51 -6.81 7.99 11.83
N ASP A 52 -7.23 7.24 12.85
CA ASP A 52 -7.80 7.79 14.08
C ASP A 52 -6.78 8.70 14.78
N GLY A 53 -5.52 8.26 14.91
CA GLY A 53 -4.46 9.09 15.48
C GLY A 53 -4.11 10.33 14.65
N LEU A 54 -4.26 10.28 13.33
CA LEU A 54 -4.06 11.46 12.47
C LEU A 54 -5.15 12.51 12.67
N ASP A 55 -6.38 12.10 12.98
CA ASP A 55 -7.48 13.02 13.28
C ASP A 55 -7.25 13.77 14.61
N ASP A 56 -6.53 13.16 15.56
CA ASP A 56 -6.17 13.77 16.85
C ASP A 56 -4.95 14.71 16.76
N ILE A 57 -4.14 14.59 15.72
CA ILE A 57 -2.96 15.43 15.52
C ILE A 57 -3.39 16.81 14.97
N PRO A 58 -2.85 17.93 15.49
CA PRO A 58 -3.13 19.24 14.93
C PRO A 58 -2.83 19.28 13.43
N LYS A 59 -3.76 19.79 12.62
CA LYS A 59 -3.57 19.90 11.16
C LYS A 59 -2.41 20.80 10.74
N THR A 60 -1.84 21.57 11.68
CA THR A 60 -0.62 22.37 11.53
C THR A 60 0.66 21.61 11.88
N ALA A 61 0.57 20.36 12.32
CA ALA A 61 1.72 19.48 12.49
C ALA A 61 2.08 18.85 11.13
N ALA A 62 3.22 19.25 10.57
CA ALA A 62 3.67 18.76 9.27
C ALA A 62 4.14 17.30 9.30
N THR A 63 4.51 16.79 10.48
CA THR A 63 5.02 15.43 10.67
C THR A 63 4.43 14.78 11.92
N PHE A 64 4.41 13.45 11.92
CA PHE A 64 4.01 12.62 13.06
C PHE A 64 4.96 11.44 13.24
N ARG A 65 4.81 10.74 14.37
CA ARG A 65 5.53 9.49 14.68
C ARG A 65 4.49 8.39 14.93
N PRO A 66 4.50 7.28 14.16
CA PRO A 66 3.54 6.20 14.36
C PRO A 66 3.55 5.65 15.79
N THR A 67 4.71 5.57 16.44
CA THR A 67 4.85 5.11 17.83
C THR A 67 4.28 6.06 18.89
N LYS A 68 3.78 7.22 18.49
CA LYS A 68 3.07 8.17 19.35
C LYS A 68 1.57 8.20 19.09
N ILE A 69 1.09 7.34 18.19
CA ILE A 69 -0.33 7.13 17.94
C ILE A 69 -0.78 5.96 18.81
N ASP A 70 -1.82 6.19 19.61
CA ASP A 70 -2.43 5.15 20.45
C ASP A 70 -2.97 4.02 19.57
N GLY A 71 -2.82 2.77 20.02
CA GLY A 71 -3.22 1.58 19.24
C GLY A 71 -2.20 1.12 18.19
N VAL A 72 -1.11 1.86 17.96
CA VAL A 72 0.02 1.46 17.09
C VAL A 72 1.16 0.84 17.92
N GLU A 73 0.83 0.15 19.02
CA GLU A 73 1.82 -0.47 19.93
C GLU A 73 2.57 -1.63 19.26
N HIS A 74 2.01 -2.20 18.21
CA HIS A 74 2.59 -3.30 17.44
C HIS A 74 2.68 -2.87 15.99
N ALA A 75 3.83 -2.31 15.59
CA ALA A 75 4.17 -2.20 14.18
C ALA A 75 3.91 -3.56 13.50
N PRO A 76 3.30 -3.58 12.30
CA PRO A 76 2.98 -4.83 11.63
C PRO A 76 4.24 -5.68 11.56
N ALA A 77 4.19 -6.87 12.14
CA ALA A 77 5.32 -7.79 12.17
C ALA A 77 5.51 -8.36 10.77
N ALA A 78 6.19 -7.60 9.90
CA ALA A 78 6.85 -8.07 8.69
C ALA A 78 7.53 -6.90 7.96
N GLY A 79 8.87 -6.91 7.87
CA GLY A 79 9.69 -6.11 6.96
C GLY A 79 9.67 -4.58 7.10
N ALA A 80 10.82 -3.93 6.92
CA ALA A 80 10.94 -2.47 6.93
C ALA A 80 10.06 -1.76 5.86
N ASN A 81 9.64 -2.49 4.82
CA ASN A 81 8.89 -1.94 3.69
C ASN A 81 7.37 -1.94 3.91
N ILE A 82 6.79 -2.86 4.68
CA ILE A 82 5.33 -2.95 4.81
C ILE A 82 4.74 -1.70 5.47
N MET A 83 5.36 -1.21 6.54
CA MET A 83 4.93 0.04 7.17
C MET A 83 5.05 1.22 6.18
N THR A 84 6.11 1.22 5.36
CA THR A 84 6.32 2.24 4.32
C THR A 84 5.22 2.21 3.27
N ASP A 85 4.80 1.03 2.84
CA ASP A 85 3.76 0.87 1.82
C ASP A 85 2.37 1.16 2.38
N MET A 86 2.07 0.76 3.61
CA MET A 86 0.83 1.08 4.32
C MET A 86 0.68 2.60 4.51
N LEU A 87 1.67 3.26 5.12
CA LEU A 87 1.65 4.71 5.30
C LEU A 87 1.73 5.45 3.96
N GLY A 88 2.46 4.88 3.00
CA GLY A 88 2.53 5.34 1.62
C GLY A 88 1.15 5.40 0.96
N THR A 89 0.34 4.36 1.16
CA THR A 89 -1.04 4.26 0.65
C THR A 89 -1.96 5.36 1.20
N LEU A 90 -1.68 5.83 2.43
CA LEU A 90 -2.37 6.97 3.06
C LEU A 90 -1.88 8.35 2.59
N GLY A 91 -0.84 8.40 1.76
CA GLY A 91 -0.27 9.66 1.30
C GLY A 91 0.95 10.12 2.11
N SER A 92 1.35 9.41 3.17
CA SER A 92 2.51 9.74 4.00
C SER A 92 3.83 9.25 3.41
N TRP A 93 4.93 9.96 3.67
CA TRP A 93 6.29 9.50 3.36
C TRP A 93 7.25 9.87 4.48
N ARG A 94 8.41 9.19 4.49
CA ARG A 94 9.44 9.37 5.51
C ARG A 94 10.20 10.67 5.28
N VAL A 95 10.31 11.51 6.32
CA VAL A 95 11.00 12.82 6.24
C VAL A 95 12.50 12.71 6.55
N GLU A 96 12.90 11.78 7.44
CA GLU A 96 14.30 11.61 7.86
C GLU A 96 14.66 10.13 8.16
N GLU A 97 15.95 9.82 8.00
CA GLU A 97 16.59 8.57 8.48
C GLU A 97 17.09 8.67 9.93
N THR A 98 16.74 9.73 10.66
CA THR A 98 17.12 9.89 12.05
C THR A 98 16.15 9.14 12.96
N THR A 99 16.68 8.53 14.02
CA THR A 99 15.87 7.91 15.07
C THR A 99 15.46 8.99 16.07
N PRO A 100 14.16 9.16 16.39
CA PRO A 100 13.01 8.39 15.92
C PRO A 100 12.43 8.86 14.58
N THR A 101 12.15 7.90 13.68
CA THR A 101 11.60 8.11 12.33
C THR A 101 10.31 8.94 12.34
N ARG A 102 10.26 9.96 11.47
CA ARG A 102 9.10 10.83 11.26
C ARG A 102 8.49 10.62 9.88
N TRP A 103 7.18 10.76 9.80
CA TRP A 103 6.37 10.69 8.59
C TRP A 103 5.63 11.99 8.37
N THR A 104 5.42 12.39 7.12
CA THR A 104 4.59 13.56 6.81
C THR A 104 3.13 13.31 7.17
N ASN A 105 2.47 14.31 7.75
CA ASN A 105 1.03 14.27 7.99
C ASN A 105 0.27 14.53 6.66
N PRO A 106 -0.51 13.57 6.14
CA PRO A 106 -1.24 13.75 4.88
C PRO A 106 -2.39 14.76 5.00
N GLN A 107 -2.83 15.08 6.23
CA GLN A 107 -3.86 16.09 6.51
C GLN A 107 -3.28 17.50 6.75
N TYR A 108 -1.97 17.69 6.56
CA TYR A 108 -1.31 18.96 6.84
C TYR A 108 -1.83 20.10 5.95
N VAL A 109 -2.28 21.19 6.58
CA VAL A 109 -2.97 22.28 5.85
C VAL A 109 -2.04 23.16 5.01
N HIS A 110 -0.73 23.17 5.29
CA HIS A 110 0.25 23.96 4.54
C HIS A 110 1.05 23.09 3.57
N LEU A 111 0.36 22.40 2.65
CA LEU A 111 0.95 21.42 1.72
C LEU A 111 2.21 21.93 0.97
N ASP A 112 2.30 23.23 0.66
CA ASP A 112 3.49 23.81 0.03
C ASP A 112 4.74 23.68 0.90
N SER A 113 4.60 23.71 2.23
CA SER A 113 5.71 23.46 3.16
C SER A 113 6.11 21.98 3.22
N LEU A 114 5.34 21.05 2.67
CA LEU A 114 5.81 19.66 2.49
C LEU A 114 6.76 19.54 1.30
N GLN A 115 6.73 20.49 0.34
CA GLN A 115 7.65 20.47 -0.80
C GLN A 115 9.12 20.68 -0.38
N THR A 116 9.36 21.22 0.81
CA THR A 116 10.71 21.36 1.38
C THR A 116 11.20 20.09 2.10
N MET A 117 10.34 19.06 2.22
CA MET A 117 10.65 17.77 2.84
C MET A 117 10.45 16.62 1.84
N PRO A 118 11.21 16.60 0.72
CA PRO A 118 11.04 15.57 -0.30
C PRO A 118 11.41 14.18 0.23
N GLU A 119 10.70 13.18 -0.27
CA GLU A 119 11.07 11.78 -0.12
C GLU A 119 12.41 11.53 -0.82
N LYS A 120 13.34 10.87 -0.12
CA LYS A 120 14.63 10.48 -0.68
C LYS A 120 14.48 9.25 -1.56
N GLY A 121 15.25 9.20 -2.64
CA GLY A 121 15.31 8.06 -3.55
C GLY A 121 15.26 8.50 -5.01
N ASP A 122 15.23 7.51 -5.91
CA ASP A 122 15.03 7.80 -7.32
C ASP A 122 13.60 8.29 -7.59
N ARG A 123 13.48 9.34 -8.41
CA ARG A 123 12.19 9.97 -8.69
C ARG A 123 11.26 9.02 -9.44
N MET A 124 11.78 8.21 -10.37
CA MET A 124 10.95 7.26 -11.11
C MET A 124 10.43 6.17 -10.19
N GLU A 125 11.31 5.59 -9.36
CA GLU A 125 10.91 4.56 -8.38
C GLU A 125 9.81 5.07 -7.43
N ILE A 126 9.95 6.30 -6.91
CA ILE A 126 8.91 6.91 -6.06
C ILE A 126 7.59 7.05 -6.82
N ILE A 127 7.63 7.50 -8.07
CA ILE A 127 6.44 7.69 -8.92
C ILE A 127 5.76 6.35 -9.19
N GLU A 128 6.51 5.34 -9.60
CA GLU A 128 5.99 4.00 -9.90
C GLU A 128 5.40 3.36 -8.65
N ARG A 129 6.09 3.42 -7.51
CA ARG A 129 5.58 2.96 -6.21
C ARG A 129 4.28 3.68 -5.82
N CYS A 130 4.25 5.01 -5.94
CA CYS A 130 3.04 5.79 -5.63
C CYS A 130 1.87 5.48 -6.56
N ALA A 131 2.13 5.21 -7.85
CA ALA A 131 1.12 4.78 -8.79
C ALA A 131 0.59 3.38 -8.45
N ALA A 132 1.48 2.47 -8.04
CA ALA A 132 1.14 1.10 -7.67
C ALA A 132 0.19 1.00 -6.47
N TYR A 133 0.19 1.99 -5.56
CA TYR A 133 -0.81 2.05 -4.49
C TYR A 133 -2.25 2.27 -5.00
N GLY A 134 -2.43 2.82 -6.21
CA GLY A 134 -3.72 3.11 -6.84
C GLY A 134 -4.49 4.28 -6.22
N THR A 135 -4.38 4.48 -4.90
CA THR A 135 -5.06 5.56 -4.19
C THR A 135 -4.52 6.92 -4.62
N LEU A 136 -3.20 7.12 -4.65
CA LEU A 136 -2.56 8.43 -4.81
C LEU A 136 -2.77 9.07 -6.20
N THR A 137 -2.94 10.38 -6.21
CA THR A 137 -3.02 11.21 -7.41
C THR A 137 -1.72 11.98 -7.61
N VAL A 138 -1.55 12.60 -8.78
CA VAL A 138 -0.43 13.53 -9.05
C VAL A 138 -0.35 14.66 -8.01
N GLY A 139 -1.49 15.08 -7.43
CA GLY A 139 -1.51 16.09 -6.38
C GLY A 139 -0.89 15.60 -5.07
N ASP A 140 -1.08 14.33 -4.75
CA ASP A 140 -0.53 13.70 -3.54
C ASP A 140 0.97 13.40 -3.69
N VAL A 141 1.43 13.08 -4.91
CA VAL A 141 2.82 12.70 -5.20
C VAL A 141 3.73 13.91 -5.42
N ALA A 142 3.23 15.01 -5.96
CA ALA A 142 4.08 16.16 -6.28
C ALA A 142 4.84 16.72 -5.07
N PRO A 143 4.21 16.91 -3.88
CA PRO A 143 4.92 17.32 -2.67
C PRO A 143 6.05 16.37 -2.26
N ARG A 144 5.89 15.05 -2.46
CA ARG A 144 6.94 14.06 -2.18
C ARG A 144 8.22 14.30 -2.97
N LEU A 145 8.10 14.88 -4.14
CA LEU A 145 9.23 15.15 -5.04
C LEU A 145 9.76 16.58 -4.90
N GLY A 146 9.23 17.35 -3.94
CA GLY A 146 9.57 18.75 -3.73
C GLY A 146 9.20 19.67 -4.89
N ILE A 147 8.12 19.35 -5.61
CA ILE A 147 7.69 20.12 -6.78
C ILE A 147 6.17 20.33 -6.79
N THR A 148 5.72 21.28 -7.61
CA THR A 148 4.29 21.51 -7.81
C THR A 148 3.66 20.43 -8.71
N LYS A 149 2.34 20.25 -8.59
CA LYS A 149 1.54 19.36 -9.46
C LYS A 149 1.77 19.63 -10.96
N GLY A 150 1.86 20.90 -11.36
CA GLY A 150 2.12 21.29 -12.75
C GLY A 150 3.53 20.90 -13.22
N SER A 151 4.53 21.02 -12.35
CA SER A 151 5.90 20.58 -12.64
C SER A 151 6.00 19.06 -12.75
N LEU A 152 5.31 18.30 -11.88
CA LEU A 152 5.25 16.84 -12.00
C LEU A 152 4.60 16.40 -13.31
N ARG A 153 3.46 16.99 -13.70
CA ARG A 153 2.81 16.68 -15.00
C ARG A 153 3.75 16.90 -16.19
N ARG A 154 4.44 18.04 -16.24
CA ARG A 154 5.41 18.33 -17.31
C ARG A 154 6.56 17.33 -17.31
N TRP A 155 7.03 16.91 -16.14
CA TRP A 155 8.08 15.91 -16.01
C TRP A 155 7.61 14.55 -16.54
N LEU A 156 6.42 14.08 -16.14
CA LEU A 156 5.82 12.81 -16.60
C LEU A 156 5.69 12.79 -18.14
N THR A 157 5.18 13.87 -18.74
CA THR A 157 5.09 14.00 -20.20
C THR A 157 6.46 13.96 -20.87
N ARG A 158 7.44 14.71 -20.36
CA ARG A 158 8.80 14.75 -20.93
C ARG A 158 9.51 13.39 -20.86
N LYS A 159 9.27 12.63 -19.79
CA LYS A 159 9.85 11.30 -19.57
C LYS A 159 9.01 10.17 -20.16
N ASN A 160 7.91 10.50 -20.86
CA ASN A 160 6.97 9.53 -21.42
C ASN A 160 6.46 8.50 -20.38
N VAL A 161 6.23 8.93 -19.14
CA VAL A 161 5.75 8.06 -18.06
C VAL A 161 4.23 7.97 -18.14
N PRO A 162 3.64 6.79 -18.36
CA PRO A 162 2.21 6.64 -18.54
C PRO A 162 1.49 6.59 -17.19
N TRP A 163 1.56 7.67 -16.41
CA TRP A 163 1.01 7.75 -15.04
C TRP A 163 -0.42 7.22 -14.90
N SER A 164 -1.30 7.56 -15.85
CA SER A 164 -2.69 7.12 -15.82
C SER A 164 -2.82 5.61 -15.90
N HIS A 165 -2.01 4.96 -16.73
CA HIS A 165 -1.97 3.50 -16.88
C HIS A 165 -1.39 2.86 -15.61
N LEU A 166 -0.23 3.31 -15.14
CA LEU A 166 0.40 2.79 -13.91
C LEU A 166 -0.54 2.89 -12.70
N ARG A 167 -1.23 4.03 -12.56
CA ARG A 167 -2.19 4.22 -11.48
C ARG A 167 -3.44 3.35 -11.65
N HIS A 168 -3.91 3.15 -12.88
CA HIS A 168 -5.03 2.26 -13.14
C HIS A 168 -4.69 0.82 -12.75
N GLU A 169 -3.48 0.35 -13.09
CA GLU A 169 -2.96 -0.93 -12.64
C GLU A 169 -2.94 -1.03 -11.11
N GLY A 170 -2.48 0.02 -10.41
CA GLY A 170 -2.56 0.09 -8.96
C GLY A 170 -3.99 0.03 -8.41
N ILE A 171 -4.96 0.66 -9.08
CA ILE A 171 -6.39 0.58 -8.71
C ILE A 171 -6.91 -0.85 -8.86
N VAL A 172 -6.56 -1.54 -9.97
CA VAL A 172 -6.94 -2.95 -10.17
C VAL A 172 -6.35 -3.82 -9.06
N ARG A 173 -5.06 -3.65 -8.75
CA ARG A 173 -4.41 -4.40 -7.67
C ARG A 173 -5.07 -4.15 -6.32
N LEU A 174 -5.35 -2.90 -5.99
CA LEU A 174 -6.05 -2.52 -4.77
C LEU A 174 -7.44 -3.18 -4.70
N ALA A 175 -8.24 -3.04 -5.76
CA ALA A 175 -9.59 -3.62 -5.82
C ALA A 175 -9.58 -5.14 -5.59
N ARG A 176 -8.69 -5.86 -6.30
CA ARG A 176 -8.50 -7.30 -6.14
C ARG A 176 -8.05 -7.65 -4.72
N THR A 177 -7.10 -6.92 -4.17
CA THR A 177 -6.61 -7.12 -2.80
C THR A 177 -7.71 -6.99 -1.76
N LEU A 178 -8.54 -5.95 -1.85
CA LEU A 178 -9.65 -5.75 -0.92
C LEU A 178 -10.71 -6.84 -1.06
N ARG A 179 -10.99 -7.29 -2.29
CA ARG A 179 -11.89 -8.42 -2.54
C ARG A 179 -11.33 -9.72 -1.95
N THR A 180 -10.04 -9.98 -2.13
CA THR A 180 -9.35 -11.13 -1.55
C THR A 180 -9.38 -11.11 -0.03
N ALA A 181 -9.05 -9.98 0.59
CA ALA A 181 -9.20 -9.83 2.04
C ALA A 181 -10.65 -10.10 2.50
N SER A 182 -11.65 -9.69 1.70
CA SER A 182 -13.05 -9.99 2.01
C SER A 182 -13.44 -11.45 1.89
N GLU A 183 -12.85 -12.18 0.94
CA GLU A 183 -13.05 -13.63 0.85
C GLU A 183 -12.43 -14.34 2.07
N TRP A 184 -11.37 -13.77 2.63
CA TRP A 184 -10.73 -14.26 3.87
C TRP A 184 -11.44 -13.75 5.14
N GLY A 185 -12.65 -13.20 5.03
CA GLY A 185 -13.49 -12.80 6.16
C GLY A 185 -13.38 -11.35 6.62
N TYR A 186 -12.65 -10.48 5.90
CA TYR A 186 -12.45 -9.09 6.31
C TYR A 186 -13.36 -8.10 5.56
N SER A 187 -14.03 -7.20 6.29
CA SER A 187 -14.99 -6.27 5.67
C SER A 187 -14.34 -5.30 4.65
N GLU A 188 -14.83 -5.31 3.41
CA GLU A 188 -14.45 -4.32 2.37
C GLU A 188 -14.77 -2.89 2.82
N ARG A 189 -15.90 -2.70 3.53
CA ARG A 189 -16.31 -1.40 4.05
C ARG A 189 -15.31 -0.86 5.06
N ARG A 190 -14.79 -1.73 5.93
CA ARG A 190 -13.77 -1.39 6.93
C ARG A 190 -12.49 -0.90 6.25
N HIS A 191 -12.03 -1.64 5.24
CA HIS A 191 -10.87 -1.22 4.43
C HIS A 191 -11.12 0.09 3.68
N ALA A 192 -12.28 0.25 3.05
CA ALA A 192 -12.60 1.45 2.28
C ALA A 192 -12.61 2.73 3.14
N ARG A 193 -12.96 2.61 4.44
CA ARG A 193 -13.01 3.72 5.38
C ARG A 193 -11.64 4.31 5.70
N VAL A 194 -10.58 3.49 5.72
CA VAL A 194 -9.22 3.95 6.09
C VAL A 194 -8.42 4.50 4.91
N LEU A 195 -8.83 4.23 3.68
CA LEU A 195 -8.11 4.70 2.50
C LEU A 195 -8.39 6.19 2.24
N PRO A 196 -7.46 6.95 1.63
CA PRO A 196 -7.62 8.39 1.41
C PRO A 196 -8.54 8.71 0.21
N ARG A 197 -9.63 7.96 0.05
CA ARG A 197 -10.62 8.07 -1.03
C ARG A 197 -12.01 7.83 -0.47
N ALA A 198 -13.01 8.46 -1.08
CA ALA A 198 -14.39 8.28 -0.68
C ALA A 198 -14.79 6.79 -0.73
N GLU A 199 -15.51 6.30 0.26
CA GLU A 199 -15.93 4.89 0.37
C GLU A 199 -16.61 4.42 -0.92
N GLY A 200 -17.52 5.23 -1.48
CA GLY A 200 -18.22 4.93 -2.74
C GLY A 200 -17.27 4.74 -3.93
N THR A 201 -16.17 5.49 -3.98
CA THR A 201 -15.14 5.35 -5.03
C THR A 201 -14.40 4.02 -4.90
N VAL A 202 -13.98 3.66 -3.68
CA VAL A 202 -13.28 2.39 -3.44
C VAL A 202 -14.19 1.19 -3.75
N ARG A 203 -15.45 1.24 -3.32
CA ARG A 203 -16.46 0.22 -3.63
C ARG A 203 -16.70 0.10 -5.13
N SER A 204 -16.75 1.21 -5.86
CA SER A 204 -16.85 1.19 -7.31
C SER A 204 -15.63 0.54 -7.96
N TRP A 205 -14.41 0.74 -7.44
CA TRP A 205 -13.23 0.03 -7.93
C TRP A 205 -13.31 -1.48 -7.71
N ILE A 206 -13.72 -1.91 -6.51
CA ILE A 206 -13.93 -3.35 -6.20
C ILE A 206 -14.95 -3.95 -7.16
N GLN A 207 -16.08 -3.28 -7.36
CA GLN A 207 -17.12 -3.73 -8.28
C GLN A 207 -16.56 -3.92 -9.70
N ASN A 208 -15.95 -2.87 -10.27
CA ASN A 208 -15.53 -2.84 -11.67
C ASN A 208 -14.28 -3.68 -11.99
N HIS A 209 -13.41 -3.96 -11.01
CA HIS A 209 -12.10 -4.56 -11.25
C HIS A 209 -11.84 -5.89 -10.51
N ALA A 210 -12.80 -6.32 -9.67
CA ALA A 210 -12.72 -7.60 -8.98
C ALA A 210 -14.01 -8.43 -9.06
N ARG A 211 -15.20 -7.82 -9.16
CA ARG A 211 -16.48 -8.56 -9.22
C ARG A 211 -17.03 -8.71 -10.63
N ASP A 212 -17.03 -7.64 -11.40
CA ASP A 212 -17.52 -7.65 -12.79
C ASP A 212 -16.45 -8.12 -13.78
N THR A 213 -15.52 -8.93 -13.29
CA THR A 213 -14.38 -9.49 -14.04
C THR A 213 -14.30 -10.99 -13.77
N ASP A 214 -13.49 -11.71 -14.54
CA ASP A 214 -13.13 -13.12 -14.35
C ASP A 214 -12.16 -13.38 -13.18
N PHE A 215 -12.02 -12.42 -12.26
CA PHE A 215 -11.10 -12.52 -11.15
C PHE A 215 -11.69 -13.38 -10.02
N GLU A 216 -11.01 -14.48 -9.72
CA GLU A 216 -11.28 -15.31 -8.55
C GLU A 216 -10.24 -15.01 -7.45
N PRO A 217 -10.66 -14.58 -6.26
CA PRO A 217 -9.74 -14.39 -5.15
C PRO A 217 -9.00 -15.68 -4.81
N PRO A 218 -7.66 -15.66 -4.69
CA PRO A 218 -6.93 -16.85 -4.30
C PRO A 218 -7.18 -17.20 -2.83
N ALA A 219 -6.99 -18.47 -2.49
CA ALA A 219 -7.00 -18.93 -1.10
C ALA A 219 -5.84 -18.32 -0.31
N ASP A 220 -5.99 -18.21 1.01
CA ASP A 220 -4.93 -17.72 1.89
C ASP A 220 -3.76 -18.73 1.92
N PRO A 221 -2.55 -18.36 1.46
CA PRO A 221 -1.40 -19.25 1.46
C PRO A 221 -0.76 -19.44 2.84
N SER A 222 -1.27 -18.80 3.91
CA SER A 222 -0.68 -18.85 5.25
C SER A 222 -0.50 -20.26 5.82
N GLY A 223 -1.32 -21.22 5.40
CA GLY A 223 -1.21 -22.64 5.79
C GLY A 223 -0.22 -23.47 4.96
N GLU A 224 0.32 -22.93 3.87
CA GLU A 224 1.15 -23.67 2.93
C GLU A 224 2.63 -23.75 3.36
N GLN A 225 3.27 -24.91 3.13
CA GLN A 225 4.66 -25.13 3.55
C GLN A 225 5.66 -24.18 2.88
N TRP A 226 5.48 -23.93 1.58
CA TRP A 226 6.34 -23.01 0.81
C TRP A 226 6.19 -21.55 1.28
N PHE A 227 5.05 -21.21 1.89
CA PHE A 227 4.78 -19.88 2.41
C PHE A 227 5.48 -19.65 3.76
N MET A 228 5.43 -20.64 4.65
CA MET A 228 6.09 -20.59 5.96
C MET A 228 7.62 -20.69 5.85
N GLY A 229 8.14 -21.49 4.90
CA GLY A 229 9.58 -21.72 4.72
C GLY A 229 10.37 -20.47 4.32
N GLY A 230 9.76 -19.54 3.58
CA GLY A 230 10.36 -18.28 3.15
C GLY A 230 10.35 -17.16 4.21
N GLN A 231 9.65 -17.33 5.34
CA GLN A 231 9.53 -16.31 6.40
C GLN A 231 10.34 -16.63 7.66
N ILE A 232 10.79 -17.88 7.86
CA ILE A 232 11.49 -18.35 9.08
C ILE A 232 13.04 -18.28 8.92
N ARG A 233 13.57 -17.80 7.79
CA ARG A 233 15.02 -17.67 7.57
C ARG A 233 15.53 -16.25 7.72
#